data_AF-A0A965SIC2-F1
#
_entry.id   AF-A0A965SIC2-F1
#
_cell.length_a   1.000
_cell.length_b   1.000
_cell.length_c   1.000
_cell.angle_alpha   90.00
_cell.angle_beta   90.00
_cell.angle_gamma   90.00
#
_symmetry.space_group_name_H-M   'P 1'
#
loop_
_entity.id
_entity.type
_entity.pdbx_description
1 polymer ?
#
loop_
_entity_poly.entity_id
_entity_poly.type
_entity_poly.pdbx_seq_one_letter_code
_entity_poly.pdbx_strand_id
1 'polypeptide(L)'
;MVSDLTTLTTAPDRRIAQHVAATSALLRVLGPVELTLLTGHEVCFRKSKALELVTWLAFHRDRPTVSGVRTALWEVDVEDATFHNVLSEARRGFTQVGLTDAVKRPSKQRLELAADLITDAEILGDALAAADEVVALASEQRVISRTI
;
A
#
# COMPACT_ATOMS: atom_id res chain seq x y z
N MET A 1 0.51 -46.89 8.60
CA MET A 1 -0.63 -46.32 7.84
C MET A 1 -0.70 -44.85 8.22
N VAL A 2 0.13 -44.03 7.58
CA VAL A 2 0.24 -42.58 7.81
C VAL A 2 -0.60 -41.93 6.72
N SER A 3 -1.67 -41.24 7.10
CA SER A 3 -2.47 -40.45 6.16
C SER A 3 -2.17 -38.98 6.42
N ASP A 4 -1.61 -38.36 5.39
CA ASP A 4 -1.16 -36.97 5.33
C ASP A 4 -2.26 -35.97 5.72
N LEU A 5 -1.87 -35.01 6.57
CA LEU A 5 -2.69 -33.90 7.07
C LEU A 5 -2.33 -32.55 6.41
N THR A 6 -1.73 -32.56 5.23
CA THR A 6 -1.17 -31.38 4.55
C THR A 6 -2.13 -30.69 3.55
N THR A 7 -3.39 -30.49 3.93
CA THR A 7 -4.35 -29.80 3.03
C THR A 7 -5.21 -28.77 3.74
N LEU A 8 -4.58 -27.78 4.38
CA LEU A 8 -5.22 -26.48 4.66
C LEU A 8 -4.17 -25.36 4.54
N THR A 9 -3.58 -25.22 3.36
CA THR A 9 -3.04 -23.92 2.92
C THR A 9 -3.98 -23.42 1.85
N THR A 10 -4.99 -22.64 2.23
CA THR A 10 -5.70 -21.77 1.28
C THR A 10 -4.70 -20.69 0.87
N ALA A 11 -3.81 -21.05 -0.05
CA ALA A 11 -3.00 -20.09 -0.77
C ALA A 11 -3.98 -19.17 -1.50
N PRO A 12 -3.82 -17.83 -1.42
CA PRO A 12 -4.64 -16.94 -2.22
C PRO A 12 -4.49 -17.36 -3.69
N ASP A 13 -5.61 -17.47 -4.37
CA ASP A 13 -5.73 -18.01 -5.72
C ASP A 13 -4.66 -17.37 -6.64
N ARG A 14 -3.73 -18.20 -7.11
CA ARG A 14 -2.54 -17.78 -7.86
C ARG A 14 -2.90 -16.98 -9.12
N ARG A 15 -4.13 -17.14 -9.64
CA ARG A 15 -4.67 -16.39 -10.78
C ARG A 15 -5.13 -14.97 -10.41
N ILE A 16 -5.63 -14.76 -9.18
CA ILE A 16 -5.93 -13.42 -8.63
C ILE A 16 -4.61 -12.67 -8.39
N ALA A 17 -3.61 -13.34 -7.82
CA ALA A 17 -2.26 -12.77 -7.65
C ALA A 17 -1.59 -12.39 -8.98
N GLN A 18 -1.81 -13.17 -10.05
CA GLN A 18 -1.23 -12.89 -11.38
C GLN A 18 -1.95 -11.78 -12.16
N HIS A 19 -3.27 -11.61 -12.00
CA HIS A 19 -4.01 -10.55 -12.70
C HIS A 19 -3.83 -9.17 -12.01
N VAL A 20 -3.72 -9.17 -10.68
CA VAL A 20 -3.40 -7.98 -9.86
C VAL A 20 -1.96 -7.51 -10.11
N ALA A 21 -1.02 -8.43 -10.41
CA ALA A 21 0.40 -8.12 -10.62
C ALA A 21 0.72 -7.24 -11.86
N ALA A 22 -0.16 -7.11 -12.85
CA ALA A 22 0.13 -6.33 -14.04
C ALA A 22 -0.09 -4.81 -13.86
N THR A 23 -0.86 -4.39 -12.85
CA THR A 23 -1.26 -2.99 -12.62
C THR A 23 -0.97 -2.50 -11.20
N SER A 24 -0.63 -3.41 -10.28
CA SER A 24 -0.30 -3.04 -8.90
C SER A 24 1.07 -2.39 -8.77
N ALA A 25 1.19 -1.48 -7.81
CA ALA A 25 2.42 -0.80 -7.46
C ALA A 25 2.83 -1.10 -6.01
N LEU A 26 4.12 -1.21 -5.77
CA LEU A 26 4.72 -1.34 -4.45
C LEU A 26 5.44 -0.03 -4.10
N LEU A 27 4.99 0.60 -3.02
CA LEU A 27 5.68 1.71 -2.38
C LEU A 27 6.56 1.16 -1.26
N ARG A 28 7.88 1.29 -1.43
CA ARG A 28 8.85 0.97 -0.38
C ARG A 28 9.01 2.15 0.54
N VAL A 29 8.88 1.92 1.84
CA VAL A 29 8.99 2.95 2.89
C VAL A 29 9.86 2.50 4.05
N LEU A 30 10.19 1.20 4.14
CA LEU A 30 11.12 0.64 5.11
C LEU A 30 12.58 0.76 4.63
N GLY A 31 12.96 1.94 4.17
CA GLY A 31 14.23 2.24 3.52
C GLY A 31 14.15 3.54 2.72
N PRO A 32 14.94 3.70 1.65
CA PRO A 32 14.70 4.74 0.66
C PRO A 32 13.27 4.66 0.13
N VAL A 33 12.59 5.81 0.05
CA VAL A 33 11.23 5.86 -0.45
C VAL A 33 11.24 5.71 -1.96
N GLU A 34 10.67 4.62 -2.45
CA GLU A 34 10.69 4.24 -3.86
C GLU A 34 9.34 3.65 -4.26
N LEU A 35 8.92 3.91 -5.50
CA LEU A 35 7.68 3.38 -6.03
C LEU A 35 7.96 2.57 -7.30
N THR A 36 7.59 1.30 -7.31
CA THR A 36 7.79 0.42 -8.46
C THR A 36 6.51 -0.33 -8.80
N LEU A 37 6.22 -0.53 -10.07
CA LEU A 37 5.24 -1.52 -10.47
C LEU A 37 5.68 -2.91 -10.02
N LEU A 38 4.74 -3.82 -9.78
CA LEU A 38 5.08 -5.22 -9.51
C LEU A 38 5.75 -5.92 -10.71
N THR A 39 5.66 -5.33 -11.90
CA THR A 39 6.42 -5.72 -13.10
C THR A 39 7.90 -5.30 -13.04
N GLY A 40 8.31 -4.52 -12.05
CA GLY A 40 9.68 -4.05 -11.83
C GLY A 40 10.00 -2.68 -12.43
N HIS A 41 9.06 -2.03 -13.12
CA HIS A 41 9.28 -0.69 -13.66
C HIS A 41 9.15 0.39 -12.57
N GLU A 42 10.11 1.31 -12.49
CA GLU A 42 10.09 2.41 -11.52
C GLU A 42 9.04 3.48 -11.91
N VAL A 43 8.38 4.05 -10.91
CA VAL A 43 7.48 5.20 -11.07
C VAL A 43 8.19 6.45 -10.59
N CYS A 44 8.80 7.17 -11.54
CA CYS A 44 9.57 8.37 -11.21
C CYS A 44 8.67 9.62 -11.18
N PHE A 45 8.96 10.53 -10.25
CA PHE A 45 8.35 11.86 -10.20
C PHE A 45 9.43 12.93 -10.36
N ARG A 46 9.17 14.02 -11.11
CA ARG A 46 10.19 15.08 -11.27
C ARG A 46 10.43 15.90 -10.01
N LYS A 47 9.47 15.89 -9.09
CA LYS A 47 9.52 16.68 -7.84
C LYS A 47 9.30 15.76 -6.65
N SER A 48 10.17 15.84 -5.65
CA SER A 48 10.11 15.00 -4.44
C SER A 48 8.77 15.09 -3.71
N LYS A 49 8.12 16.26 -3.70
CA LYS A 49 6.80 16.43 -3.05
C LYS A 49 5.69 15.59 -3.66
N ALA A 50 5.80 15.17 -4.92
CA ALA A 50 4.83 14.26 -5.51
C ALA A 50 4.95 12.85 -4.90
N LEU A 51 6.17 12.36 -4.67
CA LEU A 51 6.40 11.09 -3.99
C LEU A 51 5.97 11.15 -2.51
N GLU A 52 6.23 12.27 -1.85
CA GLU A 52 5.76 12.49 -0.46
C GLU A 52 4.23 12.53 -0.38
N LEU A 53 3.56 13.17 -1.35
CA LEU A 53 2.09 13.15 -1.45
C LEU A 53 1.58 11.71 -1.53
N VAL A 54 2.14 10.91 -2.44
CA VAL A 54 1.75 9.50 -2.62
C VAL A 54 1.98 8.71 -1.34
N THR A 55 3.12 8.91 -0.70
CA THR A 55 3.48 8.25 0.57
C THR A 55 2.47 8.61 1.66
N TRP A 56 2.17 9.89 1.83
CA TRP A 56 1.19 10.32 2.83
C TRP A 56 -0.19 9.71 2.57
N LEU A 57 -0.64 9.68 1.32
CA LEU A 57 -1.93 9.07 0.95
C LEU A 57 -1.96 7.56 1.23
N ALA A 58 -0.85 6.85 1.03
CA ALA A 58 -0.75 5.42 1.32
C ALA A 58 -0.94 5.10 2.80
N PHE A 59 -0.50 6.00 3.70
CA PHE A 59 -0.66 5.85 5.15
C PHE A 59 -1.98 6.42 5.72
N HIS A 60 -2.77 7.13 4.91
CA HIS A 60 -3.97 7.84 5.38
C HIS A 60 -5.22 7.52 4.54
N ARG A 61 -5.38 6.26 4.10
CA ARG A 61 -6.40 5.82 3.12
C ARG A 61 -7.85 6.01 3.55
N ASP A 62 -8.15 5.96 4.85
CA ASP A 62 -9.55 6.01 5.32
C ASP A 62 -10.23 7.34 4.99
N ARG A 63 -9.53 8.46 5.26
CA ARG A 63 -10.06 9.83 5.06
C ARG A 63 -8.95 10.80 4.65
N PRO A 64 -8.35 10.64 3.45
CA PRO A 64 -7.31 11.55 3.01
C PRO A 64 -7.93 12.90 2.63
N THR A 65 -7.47 13.98 3.27
CA THR A 65 -7.98 15.33 3.01
C THR A 65 -6.90 16.24 2.41
N VAL A 66 -7.32 17.20 1.59
CA VAL A 66 -6.42 18.23 1.05
C VAL A 66 -5.78 19.05 2.16
N SER A 67 -6.51 19.35 3.24
CA SER A 67 -5.96 20.05 4.40
C SER A 67 -4.91 19.20 5.11
N GLY A 68 -5.17 17.92 5.35
CA GLY A 68 -4.23 17.01 6.00
C GLY A 68 -2.92 16.86 5.20
N VAL A 69 -3.03 16.72 3.88
CA VAL A 69 -1.85 16.73 3.00
C VAL A 69 -1.08 18.04 3.13
N ARG A 70 -1.76 19.19 3.12
CA ARG A 70 -1.08 20.49 3.20
C ARG A 70 -0.28 20.63 4.49
N THR A 71 -0.90 20.30 5.61
CA THR A 71 -0.26 20.30 6.93
C THR A 71 0.92 19.32 7.01
N ALA A 72 0.84 18.18 6.33
CA ALA A 72 1.89 17.17 6.37
C ALA A 72 3.08 17.49 5.45
N LEU A 73 2.84 18.10 4.29
CA LEU A 73 3.87 18.30 3.26
C LEU A 73 4.61 19.63 3.36
N TRP A 74 3.99 20.66 3.96
CA TRP A 74 4.57 21.99 4.04
C TRP A 74 4.49 22.54 5.46
N GLU A 75 5.60 23.14 5.91
CA GLU A 75 5.68 23.81 7.23
C GLU A 75 4.91 25.13 7.26
N VAL A 76 4.64 25.71 6.08
CA VAL A 76 3.91 26.97 5.91
C VAL A 76 2.72 26.76 4.98
N ASP A 77 1.71 27.59 5.14
CA ASP A 77 0.56 27.59 4.23
C ASP A 77 1.01 27.90 2.80
N VAL A 78 0.55 27.07 1.87
CA VAL A 78 0.83 27.22 0.45
C VAL A 78 -0.43 27.60 -0.31
N GLU A 79 -0.27 28.34 -1.40
CA GLU A 79 -1.37 28.66 -2.31
C GLU A 79 -1.96 27.41 -2.97
N ASP A 80 -3.21 27.52 -3.43
CA ASP A 80 -3.88 26.45 -4.17
C ASP A 80 -3.10 26.00 -5.40
N ALA A 81 -2.52 26.94 -6.15
CA ALA A 81 -1.72 26.64 -7.33
C ALA A 81 -0.56 25.69 -7.01
N THR A 82 0.12 25.87 -5.87
CA THR A 82 1.25 25.02 -5.45
C THR A 82 0.80 23.59 -5.19
N PHE A 83 -0.28 23.41 -4.43
CA PHE A 83 -0.85 22.08 -4.18
C PHE A 83 -1.30 21.42 -5.49
N HIS A 84 -1.99 22.16 -6.36
CA HIS A 84 -2.45 21.66 -7.65
C HIS A 84 -1.32 21.22 -8.57
N ASN A 85 -0.18 21.92 -8.53
CA ASN A 85 1.02 21.55 -9.27
C ASN A 85 1.59 20.21 -8.78
N VAL A 86 1.68 20.00 -7.45
CA VAL A 86 2.15 18.73 -6.89
C VAL A 86 1.19 17.58 -7.22
N LEU A 87 -0.12 17.79 -7.03
CA LEU A 87 -1.13 16.79 -7.37
C LEU A 87 -1.10 16.41 -8.86
N SER A 88 -0.92 17.40 -9.74
CA SER A 88 -0.81 17.16 -11.19
C SER A 88 0.47 16.41 -11.53
N GLU A 89 1.58 16.70 -10.86
CA GLU A 89 2.84 15.99 -11.08
C GLU A 89 2.76 14.53 -10.62
N ALA A 90 2.13 14.26 -9.47
CA ALA A 90 1.88 12.89 -9.01
C ALA A 90 1.05 12.10 -10.04
N ARG A 91 -0.06 12.66 -10.52
CA ARG A 91 -0.90 12.02 -11.55
C ARG A 91 -0.14 11.75 -12.86
N ARG A 92 0.75 12.67 -13.26
CA ARG A 92 1.58 12.51 -14.45
C ARG A 92 2.57 11.36 -14.30
N GLY A 93 3.25 11.24 -13.15
CA GLY A 93 4.18 10.13 -12.89
C GLY A 93 3.50 8.77 -13.01
N PHE A 94 2.30 8.63 -12.45
CA PHE A 94 1.50 7.42 -12.62
C PHE A 94 1.01 7.19 -14.06
N THR A 95 0.57 8.24 -14.74
CA THR A 95 0.12 8.13 -16.14
C THR A 95 1.24 7.65 -17.06
N GLN A 96 2.49 8.05 -16.81
CA GLN A 96 3.66 7.62 -17.59
C GLN A 96 3.90 6.10 -17.54
N VAL A 97 3.47 5.46 -16.46
CA VAL A 97 3.59 4.00 -16.26
C VAL A 97 2.27 3.26 -16.48
N GLY A 98 1.27 3.92 -17.08
CA GLY A 98 -0.03 3.31 -17.41
C GLY A 98 -1.08 3.32 -16.30
N LEU A 99 -0.83 4.01 -15.18
CA LEU A 99 -1.75 4.11 -14.03
C LEU A 99 -2.51 5.44 -14.03
N THR A 100 -3.46 5.62 -14.96
CA THR A 100 -4.15 6.90 -15.19
C THR A 100 -5.01 7.40 -14.04
N ASP A 101 -5.38 6.52 -13.11
CA ASP A 101 -6.36 6.77 -12.04
C ASP A 101 -5.81 6.53 -10.62
N ALA A 102 -4.48 6.49 -10.49
CA ALA A 102 -3.82 6.20 -9.22
C ALA A 102 -4.12 7.21 -8.11
N VAL A 103 -4.31 8.50 -8.45
CA VAL A 103 -4.62 9.57 -7.48
C VAL A 103 -5.85 10.35 -7.90
N LYS A 104 -6.96 10.15 -7.18
CA LYS A 104 -8.24 10.80 -7.45
C LYS A 104 -8.52 11.92 -6.45
N ARG A 105 -9.38 12.85 -6.89
CA ARG A 105 -9.87 13.95 -6.06
C ARG A 105 -11.39 14.03 -6.24
N PRO A 106 -12.16 13.16 -5.55
CA PRO A 106 -13.61 13.08 -5.73
C PRO A 106 -14.34 14.36 -5.28
N SER A 107 -13.73 15.16 -4.40
CA SER A 107 -14.26 16.46 -4.00
C SER A 107 -13.14 17.47 -3.77
N LYS A 108 -13.49 18.74 -3.58
CA LYS A 108 -12.48 19.78 -3.26
C LYS A 108 -11.67 19.44 -2.00
N GLN A 109 -12.21 18.69 -1.06
CA GLN A 109 -11.55 18.39 0.21
C GLN A 109 -10.99 16.97 0.31
N ARG A 110 -11.46 16.02 -0.51
CA ARG A 110 -11.09 14.61 -0.39
C ARG A 110 -10.14 14.19 -1.51
N LEU A 111 -9.16 13.36 -1.15
CA LEU A 111 -8.25 12.67 -2.06
C LEU A 111 -8.44 11.17 -1.89
N GLU A 112 -8.04 10.40 -2.90
CA GLU A 112 -8.03 8.94 -2.87
C GLU A 112 -6.80 8.44 -3.62
N LEU A 113 -6.21 7.36 -3.10
CA LEU A 113 -5.14 6.62 -3.74
C LEU A 113 -5.71 5.26 -4.18
N ALA A 114 -5.23 4.74 -5.30
CA ALA A 114 -5.66 3.43 -5.77
C ALA A 114 -5.31 2.33 -4.75
N ALA A 115 -6.23 1.38 -4.59
CA ALA A 115 -6.15 0.33 -3.57
C ALA A 115 -5.13 -0.78 -3.90
N ASP A 116 -4.75 -0.89 -5.17
CA ASP A 116 -3.73 -1.81 -5.70
C ASP A 116 -2.29 -1.28 -5.55
N LEU A 117 -2.12 -0.04 -5.08
CA LEU A 117 -0.84 0.42 -4.56
C LEU A 117 -0.73 -0.06 -3.13
N ILE A 118 0.25 -0.91 -2.84
CA ILE A 118 0.54 -1.45 -1.49
C ILE A 118 1.89 -0.94 -1.00
N THR A 119 2.12 -1.02 0.31
CA THR A 119 3.39 -0.65 0.94
C THR A 119 4.11 -1.89 1.48
N ASP A 120 5.45 -1.84 1.53
CA ASP A 120 6.23 -2.89 2.21
C ASP A 120 5.95 -2.94 3.72
N ALA A 121 5.51 -1.83 4.33
CA ALA A 121 5.02 -1.79 5.70
C ALA A 121 3.69 -2.56 5.89
N GLU A 122 2.73 -2.45 4.97
CA GLU A 122 1.50 -3.25 4.98
C GLU A 122 1.85 -4.74 4.84
N ILE A 123 2.73 -5.10 3.90
CA ILE A 123 3.19 -6.49 3.72
C ILE A 123 3.81 -7.05 5.01
N LEU A 124 4.68 -6.27 5.66
CA LEU A 124 5.31 -6.68 6.92
C LEU A 124 4.27 -6.82 8.04
N GLY A 125 3.34 -5.88 8.15
CA GLY A 125 2.25 -5.92 9.13
C GLY A 125 1.38 -7.18 8.99
N ASP A 126 0.97 -7.49 7.75
CA ASP A 126 0.18 -8.68 7.45
C ASP A 126 0.95 -9.97 7.78
N ALA A 127 2.25 -10.02 7.46
CA ALA A 127 3.08 -11.17 7.75
C ALA A 127 3.26 -11.41 9.27
N LEU A 128 3.40 -10.33 10.05
CA LEU A 128 3.49 -10.41 11.51
C LEU A 128 2.17 -10.87 12.12
N ALA A 129 1.04 -10.32 11.67
CA ALA A 129 -0.28 -10.74 12.15
C ALA A 129 -0.53 -12.23 11.87
N ALA A 130 -0.20 -12.71 10.67
CA ALA A 130 -0.31 -14.13 10.33
C ALA A 130 0.60 -15.03 11.21
N ALA A 131 1.81 -14.56 11.54
CA ALA A 131 2.70 -15.28 12.44
C ALA A 131 2.13 -15.38 13.87
N ASP A 132 1.56 -14.28 14.38
CA ASP A 132 0.93 -14.25 15.70
C ASP A 132 -0.28 -15.20 15.79
N GLU A 133 -1.10 -15.28 14.74
CA GLU A 133 -2.22 -16.23 14.65
C GLU A 133 -1.75 -17.69 14.72
N VAL A 134 -0.69 -18.03 13.98
CA VAL A 134 -0.10 -19.38 14.00
C VAL A 134 0.42 -19.73 15.40
N VAL A 135 1.07 -18.77 16.08
CA VAL A 135 1.56 -18.96 17.45
C VAL A 135 0.41 -19.16 18.44
N ALA A 136 -0.68 -18.38 18.31
CA ALA A 136 -1.86 -18.51 19.14
C ALA A 136 -2.49 -19.91 19.02
N LEU A 137 -2.72 -20.38 17.78
CA LEU A 137 -3.29 -21.71 17.51
C LEU A 137 -2.39 -22.85 18.05
N ALA A 138 -1.08 -22.72 17.90
CA ALA A 138 -0.14 -23.71 18.43
C ALA A 138 -0.13 -23.76 19.97
N SER A 139 -0.36 -22.62 20.63
CA SER A 139 -0.45 -22.54 22.09
C SER A 139 -1.71 -23.22 22.64
N GLU A 140 -2.86 -23.04 21.99
CA GLU A 140 -4.13 -23.66 22.36
C GLU A 140 -4.08 -25.18 22.23
N GLN A 141 -3.49 -25.70 21.14
CA GLN A 141 -3.31 -27.15 20.94
C GLN A 141 -2.42 -27.80 22.00
N ARG A 142 -1.37 -27.09 22.46
CA ARG A 142 -0.49 -27.57 23.56
C ARG A 142 -1.20 -27.64 24.91
N VAL A 143 -2.12 -26.72 25.20
CA VAL A 143 -2.89 -26.71 26.45
C VAL A 143 -3.87 -27.89 26.47
N ILE A 144 -4.56 -28.14 25.36
CA ILE A 144 -5.49 -29.28 25.22
C ILE A 144 -4.74 -30.61 25.38
N SER A 145 -3.56 -30.76 24.77
CA SER A 145 -2.76 -31.98 24.87
C SER A 145 -2.12 -32.24 26.24
N ARG A 146 -2.04 -31.25 27.15
CA ARG A 146 -1.54 -31.43 28.53
C ARG A 146 -2.62 -31.71 29.57
N THR A 147 -3.89 -31.55 29.19
CA THR A 147 -5.04 -31.68 30.10
C THR A 147 -5.70 -33.07 30.00
N ILE A 148 -5.33 -33.87 28.98
CA ILE A 148 -5.73 -35.26 28.76
C ILE A 148 -4.58 -36.17 29.19
#